data_AF-A0A845UXK3-F1
#
_entry.id   AF-A0A845UXK3-F1
#
_cell.length_a   1.000
_cell.length_b   1.000
_cell.length_c   1.000
_cell.angle_alpha   90.00
_cell.angle_beta   90.00
_cell.angle_gamma   90.00
#
_symmetry.space_group_name_H-M   'P 1'
#
loop_
_entity.id
_entity.type
_entity.pdbx_description
1 polymer ?
#
loop_
_entity_poly.entity_id
_entity_poly.type
_entity_poly.pdbx_seq_one_letter_code
_entity_poly.pdbx_strand_id
1 'polypeptide(L)'
;MFLADALYGLVKQVDDPEFQKVLEKIPHSGGLKFILKRSRALLEDFDLYTFERSALIAASDLRADRQAGLEAIAGKVLEKPKKIYLEANWKDRRQLFAQLPRMPEKQMPVEYGEPVRVGIALECKGGGKATLQTVWSHPQSSVRDLMNSGMMQSLGCHKRFLKPLKRLFTMNWSFFEIDIDMSRATDMTKEDFLLHCEKVGSECWEMLQSQKEISEIVGEKSVEERAFALYRLNQICAFSLPDDAKEQIRDMLSLSDSDPNEVLATLRGDLDGEVIYGIAMAAVMELEGIDVASGPKPSRSRDTRRKKQSRPRVRDQAGGSDKLGVVSLDIDPKLVEYIYNGGALTHGRDDMPQSTDGKRRSPIAHPVKGHPFTTRSGEIRYRVPHWRGKDLRKRISSVR
;
A
#
# COMPACT_ATOMS: atom_id res chain seq x y z
N MET A 1 3.25 -13.29 8.31
CA MET A 1 3.14 -14.10 7.09
C MET A 1 2.91 -13.11 5.96
N PHE A 2 3.69 -13.19 4.88
CA PHE A 2 3.54 -12.33 3.71
C PHE A 2 2.26 -12.69 2.94
N LEU A 3 1.66 -11.74 2.25
CA LEU A 3 0.44 -11.99 1.47
C LEU A 3 0.80 -12.87 0.27
N ALA A 4 1.91 -12.60 -0.42
CA ALA A 4 2.48 -13.45 -1.46
C ALA A 4 2.68 -14.93 -1.02
N ASP A 5 3.19 -15.18 0.19
CA ASP A 5 3.33 -16.54 0.74
C ASP A 5 1.98 -17.23 0.94
N ALA A 6 0.99 -16.46 1.42
CA ALA A 6 -0.36 -16.97 1.62
C ALA A 6 -1.00 -17.30 0.27
N LEU A 7 -0.83 -16.45 -0.75
CA LEU A 7 -1.29 -16.66 -2.12
C LEU A 7 -0.63 -17.89 -2.75
N TYR A 8 0.70 -18.05 -2.60
CA TYR A 8 1.41 -19.22 -3.11
C TYR A 8 0.89 -20.53 -2.49
N GLY A 9 0.70 -20.51 -1.17
CA GLY A 9 0.12 -21.65 -0.46
C GLY A 9 -1.33 -21.95 -0.87
N LEU A 10 -2.10 -20.94 -1.27
CA LEU A 10 -3.46 -21.10 -1.78
C LEU A 10 -3.46 -21.68 -3.19
N VAL A 11 -2.77 -21.03 -4.14
CA VAL A 11 -2.76 -21.43 -5.56
C VAL A 11 -2.29 -22.88 -5.73
N LYS A 12 -1.28 -23.32 -4.95
CA LYS A 12 -0.86 -24.73 -4.95
C LYS A 12 -1.97 -25.72 -4.56
N GLN A 13 -2.92 -25.30 -3.74
CA GLN A 13 -4.06 -26.12 -3.31
C GLN A 13 -5.25 -26.01 -4.26
N VAL A 14 -5.33 -24.94 -5.05
CA VAL A 14 -6.39 -24.75 -6.07
C VAL A 14 -6.34 -25.85 -7.11
N ASP A 15 -5.16 -26.35 -7.45
CA ASP A 15 -5.03 -27.42 -8.46
C ASP A 15 -5.35 -28.83 -7.90
N ASP A 16 -5.63 -28.96 -6.59
CA ASP A 16 -6.12 -30.22 -6.00
C ASP A 16 -7.59 -30.44 -6.39
N PRO A 17 -7.93 -31.53 -7.12
CA PRO A 17 -9.31 -31.81 -7.54
C PRO A 17 -10.29 -31.95 -6.38
N GLU A 18 -9.83 -32.43 -5.22
CA GLU A 18 -10.68 -32.53 -4.03
C GLU A 18 -10.94 -31.15 -3.40
N PHE A 19 -10.00 -30.21 -3.52
CA PHE A 19 -10.20 -28.84 -3.07
C PHE A 19 -11.22 -28.11 -3.95
N GLN A 20 -11.15 -28.29 -5.28
CA GLN A 20 -12.13 -27.76 -6.22
C GLN A 20 -13.55 -28.24 -5.91
N LYS A 21 -13.73 -29.54 -5.64
CA LYS A 21 -15.03 -30.09 -5.23
C LYS A 21 -15.57 -29.46 -3.94
N VAL A 22 -14.70 -29.04 -3.02
CA VAL A 22 -15.14 -28.30 -1.83
C VAL A 22 -15.55 -26.88 -2.18
N LEU A 23 -14.79 -26.19 -3.05
CA LEU A 23 -15.12 -24.84 -3.51
C LEU A 23 -16.46 -24.80 -4.26
N GLU A 24 -16.74 -25.79 -5.11
CA GLU A 24 -17.99 -25.89 -5.88
C GLU A 24 -19.23 -26.04 -4.99
N LYS A 25 -19.07 -26.58 -3.78
CA LYS A 25 -20.16 -26.72 -2.80
C LYS A 25 -20.44 -25.45 -2.02
N ILE A 26 -19.53 -24.47 -2.06
CA ILE A 26 -19.72 -23.19 -1.35
C ILE A 26 -20.71 -22.34 -2.16
N PRO A 27 -21.83 -21.89 -1.55
CA PRO A 27 -22.75 -20.95 -2.19
C PRO A 27 -22.01 -19.70 -2.66
N HIS A 28 -22.35 -19.18 -3.84
CA HIS A 28 -21.73 -17.98 -4.40
C HIS A 28 -20.19 -18.07 -4.52
N SER A 29 -19.68 -19.26 -4.87
CA SER A 29 -18.25 -19.51 -5.06
C SER A 29 -17.58 -18.66 -6.15
N GLY A 30 -18.35 -17.90 -6.94
CA GLY A 30 -17.85 -16.96 -7.94
C GLY A 30 -16.81 -16.00 -7.36
N GLY A 31 -17.06 -15.41 -6.19
CA GLY A 31 -16.14 -14.45 -5.56
C GLY A 31 -14.81 -15.13 -5.19
N LEU A 32 -14.89 -16.37 -4.70
CA LEU A 32 -13.70 -17.18 -4.40
C LEU A 32 -12.93 -17.52 -5.67
N LYS A 33 -13.61 -17.88 -6.76
CA LYS A 33 -12.98 -18.14 -8.07
C LYS A 33 -12.32 -16.89 -8.64
N PHE A 34 -12.94 -15.72 -8.49
CA PHE A 34 -12.36 -14.43 -8.86
C PHE A 34 -11.04 -14.17 -8.12
N ILE A 35 -11.06 -14.30 -6.79
CA ILE A 35 -9.86 -14.17 -5.94
C ILE A 35 -8.77 -15.12 -6.41
N LEU A 36 -9.10 -16.39 -6.65
CA LEU A 36 -8.12 -17.40 -7.07
C LEU A 36 -7.53 -17.11 -8.45
N LYS A 37 -8.36 -16.66 -9.40
CA LYS A 37 -7.92 -16.27 -10.75
C LYS A 37 -6.92 -15.12 -10.69
N ARG A 38 -7.25 -14.05 -9.95
CA ARG A 38 -6.38 -12.87 -9.77
C ARG A 38 -5.09 -13.24 -9.04
N SER A 39 -5.19 -14.07 -8.01
CA SER A 39 -4.05 -14.58 -7.26
C SER A 39 -3.09 -15.40 -8.12
N ARG A 40 -3.61 -16.23 -9.04
CA ARG A 40 -2.79 -17.02 -9.97
C ARG A 40 -2.05 -16.12 -10.95
N ALA A 41 -2.77 -15.21 -11.64
CA ALA A 41 -2.18 -14.26 -12.56
C ALA A 41 -1.06 -13.44 -11.91
N LEU A 42 -1.28 -13.00 -10.66
CA LEU A 42 -0.26 -12.29 -9.89
C LEU A 42 1.02 -13.10 -9.68
N LEU A 43 0.91 -14.37 -9.27
CA LEU A 43 2.10 -15.19 -8.97
C LEU A 43 2.87 -15.61 -10.25
N GLU A 44 2.17 -15.66 -11.37
CA GLU A 44 2.72 -16.03 -12.68
C GLU A 44 3.42 -14.83 -13.34
N ASP A 45 2.73 -13.69 -13.40
CA ASP A 45 3.07 -12.58 -14.30
C ASP A 45 3.79 -11.40 -13.61
N PHE A 46 3.78 -11.32 -12.28
CA PHE A 46 4.31 -10.17 -11.54
C PHE A 46 5.62 -10.49 -10.80
N ASP A 47 6.50 -9.49 -10.74
CA ASP A 47 7.61 -9.48 -9.80
C ASP A 47 7.10 -9.08 -8.42
N LEU A 48 7.40 -9.90 -7.41
CA LEU A 48 6.79 -9.80 -6.09
C LEU A 48 7.74 -9.15 -5.08
N TYR A 49 7.28 -8.09 -4.42
CA TYR A 49 8.07 -7.37 -3.42
C TYR A 49 7.26 -7.11 -2.15
N THR A 50 7.90 -7.26 -0.99
CA THR A 50 7.37 -6.76 0.28
C THR A 50 8.25 -5.66 0.83
N PHE A 51 7.63 -4.60 1.32
CA PHE A 51 8.31 -3.46 1.89
C PHE A 51 8.41 -3.61 3.40
N GLU A 52 9.62 -3.43 3.91
CA GLU A 52 9.84 -3.19 5.32
C GLU A 52 9.51 -1.75 5.70
N ARG A 53 9.39 -1.52 7.01
CA ARG A 53 9.04 -0.20 7.56
C ARG A 53 10.01 0.91 7.10
N SER A 54 11.31 0.63 6.97
CA SER A 54 12.30 1.60 6.49
C SER A 54 12.07 2.04 5.04
N ALA A 55 11.73 1.11 4.15
CA ALA A 55 11.36 1.43 2.77
C ALA A 55 10.02 2.16 2.68
N LEU A 56 9.03 1.77 3.50
CA LEU A 56 7.73 2.46 3.58
C LEU A 56 7.88 3.90 4.08
N ILE A 57 8.81 4.15 5.00
CA ILE A 57 9.12 5.51 5.47
C ILE A 57 9.57 6.39 4.30
N ALA A 58 10.51 5.91 3.48
CA ALA A 58 10.94 6.64 2.31
C ALA A 58 9.82 6.86 1.29
N ALA A 59 8.94 5.85 1.10
CA ALA A 59 7.77 5.98 0.26
C ALA A 59 6.76 7.01 0.80
N SER A 60 6.52 7.05 2.11
CA SER A 60 5.61 8.00 2.74
C SER A 60 6.12 9.45 2.74
N ASP A 61 7.45 9.61 2.71
CA ASP A 61 8.11 10.91 2.62
C ASP A 61 8.13 11.50 1.21
N LEU A 62 7.56 10.80 0.22
CA LEU A 62 7.32 11.39 -1.09
C LEU A 62 6.54 12.68 -0.88
N ARG A 63 7.17 13.80 -1.23
CA ARG A 63 6.66 15.17 -1.03
C ARG A 63 5.39 15.40 -1.86
N ALA A 64 4.32 14.73 -1.45
CA ALA A 64 2.98 14.84 -2.00
C ALA A 64 2.39 16.22 -1.67
N ASP A 65 3.02 16.98 -0.75
CA ASP A 65 2.75 18.40 -0.53
C ASP A 65 2.99 19.25 -1.79
N ARG A 66 3.75 18.74 -2.78
CA ARG A 66 3.85 19.32 -4.11
C ARG A 66 3.41 18.31 -5.16
N GLN A 67 2.13 18.34 -5.51
CA GLN A 67 1.49 17.43 -6.49
C GLN A 67 2.25 17.32 -7.82
N ALA A 68 2.88 18.40 -8.30
CA ALA A 68 3.76 18.36 -9.48
C ALA A 68 4.92 17.35 -9.34
N GLY A 69 5.40 17.13 -8.11
CA GLY A 69 6.39 16.11 -7.78
C GLY A 69 5.82 14.70 -7.86
N LEU A 70 4.60 14.47 -7.38
CA LEU A 70 3.94 13.16 -7.48
C LEU A 70 3.69 12.80 -8.95
N GLU A 71 3.22 13.73 -9.77
CA GLU A 71 3.00 13.50 -11.20
C GLU A 71 4.31 13.27 -11.97
N ALA A 72 5.37 14.04 -11.66
CA ALA A 72 6.69 13.80 -12.25
C ALA A 72 7.24 12.42 -11.89
N ILE A 73 7.06 12.00 -10.63
CA ILE A 73 7.46 10.67 -10.17
C ILE A 73 6.60 9.60 -10.85
N ALA A 74 5.27 9.77 -10.92
CA ALA A 74 4.37 8.86 -11.60
C ALA A 74 4.77 8.71 -13.07
N GLY A 75 4.99 9.81 -13.79
CA GLY A 75 5.46 9.80 -15.17
C GLY A 75 6.75 9.00 -15.35
N LYS A 76 7.69 9.10 -14.39
CA LYS A 76 8.93 8.33 -14.43
C LYS A 76 8.74 6.84 -14.12
N VAL A 77 8.01 6.52 -13.07
CA VAL A 77 7.72 5.13 -12.65
C VAL A 77 6.95 4.36 -13.73
N LEU A 78 6.05 5.06 -14.42
CA LEU A 78 5.18 4.52 -15.47
C LEU A 78 5.78 4.64 -16.88
N GLU A 79 7.00 5.14 -17.02
CA GLU A 79 7.66 5.35 -18.32
C GLU A 79 7.87 4.02 -19.05
N LYS A 80 8.30 2.99 -18.33
CA LYS A 80 8.67 1.69 -18.89
C LYS A 80 7.61 0.62 -18.55
N PRO A 81 7.31 -0.30 -19.48
CA PRO A 81 6.45 -1.43 -19.19
C PRO A 81 7.06 -2.35 -18.13
N LYS A 82 6.26 -2.73 -17.13
CA LYS A 82 6.62 -3.70 -16.08
C LYS A 82 5.39 -4.14 -15.30
N LYS A 83 5.43 -5.34 -14.71
CA LYS A 83 4.38 -5.85 -13.82
C LYS A 83 4.99 -6.11 -12.45
N ILE A 84 4.62 -5.29 -11.47
CA ILE A 84 5.18 -5.36 -10.12
C ILE A 84 4.06 -5.46 -9.09
N TYR A 85 4.27 -6.30 -8.10
CA TYR A 85 3.39 -6.41 -6.95
C TYR A 85 4.14 -5.95 -5.70
N LEU A 86 3.51 -5.04 -4.95
CA LEU A 86 4.11 -4.34 -3.83
C LEU A 86 3.24 -4.54 -2.59
N GLU A 87 3.76 -5.18 -1.54
CA GLU A 87 2.99 -5.42 -0.31
C GLU A 87 3.63 -4.88 0.96
N ALA A 88 2.78 -4.52 1.91
CA ALA A 88 3.16 -3.88 3.17
C ALA A 88 2.34 -4.40 4.35
N ASN A 89 2.85 -4.18 5.57
CA ASN A 89 2.03 -4.29 6.77
C ASN A 89 0.98 -3.16 6.77
N TRP A 90 -0.29 -3.50 7.00
CA TRP A 90 -1.39 -2.52 6.97
C TRP A 90 -1.24 -1.42 8.02
N LYS A 91 -0.84 -1.78 9.24
CA LYS A 91 -0.67 -0.83 10.34
C LYS A 91 0.41 0.20 10.04
N ASP A 92 1.56 -0.27 9.52
CA ASP A 92 2.65 0.62 9.12
C ASP A 92 2.22 1.53 7.96
N ARG A 93 1.55 0.97 6.94
CA ARG A 93 0.99 1.74 5.82
C ARG A 93 0.03 2.82 6.32
N ARG A 94 -0.96 2.45 7.13
CA ARG A 94 -1.98 3.38 7.64
C ARG A 94 -1.35 4.50 8.47
N GLN A 95 -0.38 4.19 9.32
CA GLN A 95 0.29 5.18 10.16
C GLN A 95 1.16 6.13 9.33
N LEU A 96 2.02 5.61 8.46
CA LEU A 96 3.04 6.41 7.77
C LEU A 96 2.43 7.36 6.72
N PHE A 97 1.32 6.96 6.12
CA PHE A 97 0.64 7.73 5.08
C PHE A 97 -0.66 8.39 5.57
N ALA A 98 -0.88 8.48 6.88
CA ALA A 98 -2.07 9.13 7.45
C ALA A 98 -2.26 10.58 6.98
N GLN A 99 -1.18 11.23 6.53
CA GLN A 99 -1.16 12.61 6.02
C GLN A 99 -1.56 12.73 4.55
N LEU A 100 -1.69 11.60 3.83
CA LEU A 100 -2.11 11.67 2.44
C LEU A 100 -3.58 12.08 2.33
N PRO A 101 -3.94 12.90 1.33
CA PRO A 101 -5.32 13.24 1.08
C PRO A 101 -6.08 11.96 0.70
N ARG A 102 -7.23 11.79 1.35
CA ARG A 102 -8.19 10.68 1.15
C ARG A 102 -9.60 11.24 1.18
N MET A 103 -10.56 10.53 0.60
CA MET A 103 -11.97 10.85 0.80
C MET A 103 -12.41 10.41 2.20
N PRO A 104 -13.57 10.89 2.68
CA PRO A 104 -14.11 10.48 3.97
C PRO A 104 -14.38 8.97 3.97
N GLU A 105 -14.06 8.29 5.07
CA GLU A 105 -14.44 6.89 5.25
C GLU A 105 -15.96 6.80 5.29
N LYS A 106 -16.57 6.03 4.38
CA LYS A 106 -17.99 5.67 4.46
C LYS A 106 -18.15 4.47 5.39
N GLN A 107 -19.21 4.44 6.19
CA GLN A 107 -19.52 3.27 7.01
C GLN A 107 -19.72 2.07 6.11
N MET A 108 -18.88 1.04 6.29
CA MET A 108 -19.07 -0.21 5.58
C MET A 108 -20.24 -0.97 6.20
N PRO A 109 -21.11 -1.58 5.38
CA PRO A 109 -22.20 -2.43 5.89
C PRO A 109 -21.69 -3.72 6.55
N VAL A 110 -20.41 -4.09 6.35
CA VAL A 110 -19.82 -5.32 6.90
C VAL A 110 -18.44 -5.03 7.51
N GLU A 111 -18.29 -5.36 8.80
CA GLU A 111 -17.06 -5.16 9.55
C GLU A 111 -16.12 -6.38 9.41
N TYR A 112 -15.24 -6.38 8.41
CA TYR A 112 -14.24 -7.45 8.21
C TYR A 112 -13.02 -7.36 9.15
N GLY A 113 -13.03 -6.40 10.08
CA GLY A 113 -11.89 -6.00 10.88
C GLY A 113 -10.77 -5.37 10.05
N GLU A 114 -9.82 -4.72 10.71
CA GLU A 114 -8.70 -4.09 10.00
C GLU A 114 -7.82 -5.14 9.27
N PRO A 115 -7.40 -4.87 8.02
CA PRO A 115 -6.45 -5.73 7.32
C PRO A 115 -5.15 -5.92 8.11
N VAL A 116 -4.51 -7.08 7.94
CA VAL A 116 -3.15 -7.35 8.43
C VAL A 116 -2.13 -6.88 7.41
N ARG A 117 -2.43 -7.09 6.12
CA ARG A 117 -1.59 -6.70 4.99
C ARG A 117 -2.41 -6.12 3.86
N VAL A 118 -1.77 -5.24 3.11
CA VAL A 118 -2.26 -4.68 1.85
C VAL A 118 -1.20 -4.89 0.78
N GLY A 119 -1.63 -5.22 -0.42
CA GLY A 119 -0.81 -5.40 -1.60
C GLY A 119 -1.40 -4.67 -2.79
N ILE A 120 -0.52 -4.20 -3.67
CA ILE A 120 -0.87 -3.44 -4.86
C ILE A 120 -0.25 -4.16 -6.05
N ALA A 121 -1.09 -4.64 -6.96
CA ALA A 121 -0.67 -5.13 -8.27
C ALA A 121 -0.65 -3.94 -9.23
N LEU A 122 0.53 -3.56 -9.71
CA LEU A 122 0.73 -2.45 -10.63
C LEU A 122 1.28 -2.98 -11.96
N GLU A 123 0.47 -2.85 -13.01
CA GLU A 123 0.84 -3.15 -14.39
C GLU A 123 1.14 -1.85 -15.13
N CYS A 124 2.42 -1.47 -15.23
CA CYS A 124 2.87 -0.38 -16.06
C CYS A 124 2.84 -0.82 -17.53
N LYS A 125 2.09 -0.10 -18.36
CA LYS A 125 1.99 -0.30 -19.82
C LYS A 125 3.07 0.47 -20.59
N GLY A 126 3.78 1.37 -19.90
CA GLY A 126 4.75 2.30 -20.48
C GLY A 126 4.10 3.61 -20.95
N GLY A 127 4.93 4.61 -21.25
CA GLY A 127 4.47 5.91 -21.76
C GLY A 127 3.56 6.68 -20.80
N GLY A 128 3.68 6.44 -19.49
CA GLY A 128 2.85 7.10 -18.48
C GLY A 128 1.50 6.43 -18.24
N LYS A 129 1.30 5.18 -18.67
CA LYS A 129 0.04 4.44 -18.48
C LYS A 129 0.22 3.22 -17.58
N ALA A 130 -0.76 2.96 -16.73
CA ALA A 130 -0.78 1.77 -15.89
C ALA A 130 -2.20 1.34 -15.51
N THR A 131 -2.30 0.12 -14.98
CA THR A 131 -3.48 -0.36 -14.27
C THR A 131 -3.06 -0.82 -12.88
N LEU A 132 -3.85 -0.47 -11.87
CA LEU A 132 -3.61 -0.78 -10.47
C LEU A 132 -4.79 -1.58 -9.90
N GLN A 133 -4.51 -2.64 -9.16
CA GLN A 133 -5.52 -3.38 -8.40
C GLN A 133 -5.01 -3.70 -7.00
N THR A 134 -5.86 -3.46 -5.99
CA THR A 134 -5.51 -3.66 -4.58
C THR A 134 -6.00 -5.01 -4.07
N VAL A 135 -5.23 -5.60 -3.15
CA VAL A 135 -5.56 -6.83 -2.44
C VAL A 135 -5.27 -6.68 -0.95
N TRP A 136 -6.16 -7.20 -0.12
CA TRP A 136 -6.04 -7.18 1.34
C TRP A 136 -6.06 -8.61 1.90
N SER A 137 -5.41 -8.79 3.04
CA SER A 137 -5.63 -9.96 3.89
C SER A 137 -6.02 -9.53 5.29
N HIS A 138 -7.15 -10.07 5.74
CA HIS A 138 -7.72 -9.86 7.06
C HIS A 138 -7.23 -10.93 8.06
N PRO A 139 -7.34 -10.68 9.37
CA PRO A 139 -6.99 -11.66 10.39
C PRO A 139 -7.82 -12.93 10.25
N GLN A 140 -7.23 -14.11 10.44
CA GLN A 140 -7.97 -15.39 10.38
C GLN A 140 -9.07 -15.52 11.43
N SER A 141 -9.08 -14.66 12.45
CA SER A 141 -10.15 -14.57 13.43
C SER A 141 -11.44 -13.99 12.84
N SER A 142 -11.39 -13.17 11.78
CA SER A 142 -12.59 -12.56 11.19
C SER A 142 -13.53 -13.58 10.55
N VAL A 143 -12.99 -14.73 10.15
CA VAL A 143 -13.75 -15.84 9.54
C VAL A 143 -13.97 -16.99 10.50
N ARG A 144 -13.70 -16.82 11.80
CA ARG A 144 -13.80 -17.91 12.78
C ARG A 144 -15.21 -18.48 12.82
N ASP A 145 -16.21 -17.61 12.88
CA ASP A 145 -17.61 -18.02 13.03
C ASP A 145 -18.17 -18.66 11.76
N LEU A 146 -17.78 -18.13 10.58
CA LEU A 146 -18.06 -18.73 9.28
C LEU A 146 -17.49 -20.15 9.15
N MET A 147 -16.34 -20.39 9.81
CA MET A 147 -15.57 -21.63 9.70
C MET A 147 -15.80 -22.60 10.86
N ASN A 148 -16.79 -22.33 11.73
CA ASN A 148 -17.20 -23.27 12.75
C ASN A 148 -17.68 -24.58 12.11
N SER A 149 -17.36 -25.70 12.76
CA SER A 149 -17.29 -27.03 12.13
C SER A 149 -18.59 -27.51 11.49
N GLY A 150 -19.76 -26.95 11.83
CA GLY A 150 -21.04 -27.34 11.23
C GLY A 150 -21.12 -27.11 9.71
N MET A 151 -20.76 -25.91 9.24
CA MET A 151 -20.73 -25.59 7.80
C MET A 151 -19.61 -26.36 7.08
N MET A 152 -18.42 -26.44 7.70
CA MET A 152 -17.29 -27.12 7.06
C MET A 152 -17.49 -28.65 7.00
N GLN A 153 -18.16 -29.23 7.98
CA GLN A 153 -18.55 -30.64 7.97
C GLN A 153 -19.66 -30.91 6.95
N SER A 154 -20.67 -30.04 6.83
CA SER A 154 -21.75 -30.22 5.84
C SER A 154 -21.24 -30.12 4.39
N LEU A 155 -20.20 -29.31 4.14
CA LEU A 155 -19.51 -29.25 2.85
C LEU A 155 -18.63 -30.50 2.58
N GLY A 156 -18.38 -31.35 3.58
CA GLY A 156 -17.48 -32.48 3.50
C GLY A 156 -16.00 -32.06 3.38
N CYS A 157 -15.65 -30.89 3.93
CA CYS A 157 -14.30 -30.37 3.84
C CYS A 157 -13.32 -31.19 4.70
N HIS A 158 -12.36 -31.85 4.05
CA HIS A 158 -11.29 -32.56 4.75
C HIS A 158 -10.45 -31.59 5.60
N LYS A 159 -9.97 -32.04 6.78
CA LYS A 159 -9.18 -31.21 7.71
C LYS A 159 -7.97 -30.53 7.05
N ARG A 160 -7.38 -31.17 6.04
CA ARG A 160 -6.23 -30.65 5.27
C ARG A 160 -6.53 -29.34 4.52
N PHE A 161 -7.79 -29.12 4.14
CA PHE A 161 -8.24 -27.96 3.36
C PHE A 161 -8.76 -26.79 4.22
N LEU A 162 -8.95 -26.99 5.53
CA LEU A 162 -9.44 -25.95 6.42
C LEU A 162 -8.52 -24.72 6.45
N LYS A 163 -7.20 -24.93 6.52
CA LYS A 163 -6.23 -23.83 6.58
C LYS A 163 -6.17 -23.04 5.25
N PRO A 164 -6.11 -23.69 4.07
CA PRO A 164 -6.29 -22.99 2.80
C PRO A 164 -7.61 -22.24 2.71
N LEU A 165 -8.76 -22.85 3.03
CA LEU A 165 -10.05 -22.16 2.97
C LEU A 165 -10.10 -20.93 3.89
N LYS A 166 -9.59 -21.04 5.12
CA LYS A 166 -9.50 -19.89 6.04
C LYS A 166 -8.72 -18.74 5.40
N ARG A 167 -7.61 -19.04 4.72
CA ARG A 167 -6.82 -18.00 4.03
C ARG A 167 -7.60 -17.39 2.87
N LEU A 168 -8.28 -18.21 2.08
CA LEU A 168 -9.06 -17.74 0.95
C LEU A 168 -10.19 -16.80 1.39
N PHE A 169 -10.93 -17.15 2.43
CA PHE A 169 -12.00 -16.30 2.98
C PHE A 169 -11.50 -15.02 3.64
N THR A 170 -10.23 -14.96 4.04
CA THR A 170 -9.63 -13.74 4.61
C THR A 170 -8.98 -12.84 3.57
N MET A 171 -8.95 -13.26 2.30
CA MET A 171 -8.39 -12.47 1.22
C MET A 171 -9.49 -11.73 0.50
N ASN A 172 -9.23 -10.47 0.19
CA ASN A 172 -10.14 -9.64 -0.58
C ASN A 172 -9.36 -8.98 -1.71
N TRP A 173 -9.84 -9.14 -2.93
CA TRP A 173 -9.33 -8.43 -4.09
C TRP A 173 -10.32 -7.35 -4.45
N SER A 174 -9.83 -6.14 -4.69
CA SER A 174 -10.66 -5.08 -5.24
C SER A 174 -11.33 -5.53 -6.53
N PHE A 175 -12.64 -5.33 -6.62
CA PHE A 175 -13.36 -5.56 -7.87
C PHE A 175 -12.99 -4.53 -8.93
N PHE A 176 -12.70 -3.30 -8.52
CA PHE A 176 -12.28 -2.24 -9.44
C PHE A 176 -10.78 -2.32 -9.72
N GLU A 177 -10.47 -2.01 -10.96
CA GLU A 177 -9.14 -1.63 -11.41
C GLU A 177 -9.08 -0.10 -11.51
N ILE A 178 -7.92 0.48 -11.22
CA ILE A 178 -7.66 1.91 -11.41
C ILE A 178 -6.73 2.06 -12.59
N ASP A 179 -7.26 2.59 -13.69
CA ASP A 179 -6.49 2.96 -14.87
C ASP A 179 -5.86 4.33 -14.66
N ILE A 180 -4.54 4.38 -14.77
CA ILE A 180 -3.74 5.59 -14.64
C ILE A 180 -3.26 6.00 -16.03
N ASP A 181 -3.47 7.26 -16.39
CA ASP A 181 -3.09 7.82 -17.69
C ASP A 181 -2.56 9.24 -17.54
N MET A 182 -1.22 9.35 -17.53
CA MET A 182 -0.55 10.63 -17.34
C MET A 182 -0.81 11.63 -18.49
N SER A 183 -1.29 11.19 -19.66
CA SER A 183 -1.64 12.14 -20.74
C SER A 183 -2.92 12.93 -20.46
N ARG A 184 -3.66 12.59 -19.39
CA ARG A 184 -4.85 13.32 -18.91
C ARG A 184 -4.52 14.32 -17.82
N ALA A 185 -3.23 14.49 -17.49
CA ALA A 185 -2.81 15.50 -16.53
C ALA A 185 -3.30 16.88 -16.97
N THR A 186 -3.83 17.65 -16.02
CA THR A 186 -4.42 18.96 -16.27
C THR A 186 -3.39 20.07 -16.05
N ASP A 187 -3.42 21.07 -16.93
CA ASP A 187 -2.65 22.32 -16.77
C ASP A 187 -3.37 23.35 -15.87
N MET A 188 -4.57 23.02 -15.35
CA MET A 188 -5.35 23.88 -14.48
C MET A 188 -4.54 24.30 -13.24
N THR A 189 -4.52 25.60 -12.96
CA THR A 189 -3.85 26.15 -11.77
C THR A 189 -4.72 25.98 -10.52
N LYS A 190 -4.13 26.16 -9.33
CA LYS A 190 -4.92 26.13 -8.08
C LYS A 190 -5.93 27.28 -8.06
N GLU A 191 -5.54 28.45 -8.56
CA GLU A 191 -6.38 29.63 -8.67
C GLU A 191 -7.59 29.36 -9.56
N ASP A 192 -7.38 28.75 -10.73
CA ASP A 192 -8.47 28.35 -11.64
C ASP A 192 -9.38 27.30 -11.00
N PHE A 193 -8.80 26.32 -10.30
CA PHE A 193 -9.57 25.31 -9.55
C PHE A 193 -10.49 25.95 -8.52
N LEU A 194 -9.99 26.90 -7.73
CA LEU A 194 -10.78 27.60 -6.71
C LEU A 194 -11.89 28.45 -7.36
N LEU A 195 -11.62 29.11 -8.48
CA LEU A 195 -12.64 29.83 -9.25
C LEU A 195 -13.73 28.87 -9.75
N HIS A 196 -13.36 27.66 -10.17
CA HIS A 196 -14.32 26.62 -10.55
C HIS A 196 -15.14 26.11 -9.37
N CYS A 197 -14.56 25.99 -8.17
CA CYS A 197 -15.27 25.62 -6.95
C CYS A 197 -16.37 26.61 -6.54
N GLU A 198 -16.32 27.87 -7.00
CA GLU A 198 -17.40 28.84 -6.72
C GLU A 198 -18.74 28.42 -7.36
N LYS A 199 -18.69 27.55 -8.38
CA LYS A 199 -19.88 26.97 -9.02
C LYS A 199 -20.31 25.71 -8.28
N VAL A 200 -21.36 25.84 -7.47
CA VAL A 200 -22.01 24.71 -6.76
C VAL A 200 -22.42 23.62 -7.75
N GLY A 201 -22.11 22.36 -7.42
CA GLY A 201 -22.39 21.20 -8.26
C GLY A 201 -21.32 20.89 -9.31
N SER A 202 -20.20 21.62 -9.33
CA SER A 202 -19.01 21.20 -10.09
C SER A 202 -18.24 20.11 -9.35
N GLU A 203 -17.52 19.25 -10.09
CA GLU A 203 -16.63 18.24 -9.51
C GLU A 203 -15.58 18.88 -8.56
N CYS A 204 -15.08 20.08 -8.91
CA CYS A 204 -14.15 20.83 -8.07
C CYS A 204 -14.76 21.19 -6.71
N TRP A 205 -16.03 21.63 -6.71
CA TRP A 205 -16.75 21.96 -5.48
C TRP A 205 -16.93 20.74 -4.58
N GLU A 206 -17.29 19.57 -5.14
CA GLU A 206 -17.46 18.33 -4.38
C GLU A 206 -16.15 17.92 -3.68
N MET A 207 -15.02 17.95 -4.41
CA MET A 207 -13.70 17.66 -3.84
C MET A 207 -13.35 18.61 -2.69
N LEU A 208 -13.66 19.90 -2.84
CA LEU A 208 -13.43 20.90 -1.80
C LEU A 208 -14.29 20.66 -0.56
N GLN A 209 -15.57 20.32 -0.72
CA GLN A 209 -16.47 20.02 0.40
C GLN A 209 -16.03 18.77 1.16
N SER A 210 -15.73 17.68 0.45
CA SER A 210 -15.27 16.45 1.10
C SER A 210 -13.99 16.66 1.92
N GLN A 211 -13.07 17.53 1.47
CA GLN A 211 -11.89 17.85 2.27
C GLN A 211 -12.19 18.76 3.46
N LYS A 212 -13.19 19.66 3.37
CA LYS A 212 -13.64 20.46 4.51
C LYS A 212 -14.15 19.56 5.64
N GLU A 213 -15.03 18.61 5.32
CA GLU A 213 -15.60 17.65 6.26
C GLU A 213 -14.51 16.87 7.04
N ILE A 214 -13.44 16.45 6.35
CA ILE A 214 -12.32 15.75 7.00
C ILE A 214 -11.43 16.71 7.79
N SER A 215 -11.27 17.96 7.32
CA SER A 215 -10.38 18.93 7.97
C SER A 215 -10.85 19.36 9.35
N GLU A 216 -12.16 19.37 9.59
CA GLU A 216 -12.75 19.61 10.91
C GLU A 216 -12.32 18.54 11.94
N ILE A 217 -11.99 17.34 11.46
CA ILE A 217 -11.54 16.20 12.27
C ILE A 217 -10.01 16.20 12.42
N VAL A 218 -9.26 16.59 11.38
CA VAL A 218 -7.79 16.47 11.31
C VAL A 218 -7.05 17.76 11.72
N GLY A 219 -7.75 18.89 11.83
CA GLY A 219 -7.20 20.15 12.34
C GLY A 219 -6.19 20.83 11.41
N GLU A 220 -6.31 20.65 10.10
CA GLU A 220 -5.32 21.09 9.11
C GLU A 220 -5.65 22.42 8.43
N LYS A 221 -4.60 23.19 8.13
CA LYS A 221 -4.68 24.54 7.51
C LYS A 221 -4.73 24.55 5.97
N SER A 222 -4.71 23.40 5.29
CA SER A 222 -4.50 23.32 3.83
C SER A 222 -5.59 22.55 3.06
N VAL A 223 -6.85 22.76 3.43
CA VAL A 223 -8.01 22.11 2.80
C VAL A 223 -8.01 22.26 1.28
N GLU A 224 -7.78 23.48 0.80
CA GLU A 224 -7.76 23.78 -0.64
C GLU A 224 -6.64 23.05 -1.37
N GLU A 225 -5.46 22.93 -0.76
CA GLU A 225 -4.31 22.23 -1.36
C GLU A 225 -4.61 20.74 -1.50
N ARG A 226 -5.20 20.13 -0.47
CA ARG A 226 -5.63 18.74 -0.49
C ARG A 226 -6.72 18.48 -1.52
N ALA A 227 -7.72 19.36 -1.58
CA ALA A 227 -8.81 19.26 -2.55
C ALA A 227 -8.30 19.35 -3.99
N PHE A 228 -7.39 20.30 -4.25
CA PHE A 228 -6.76 20.44 -5.56
C PHE A 228 -5.88 19.23 -5.91
N ALA A 229 -5.14 18.68 -4.95
CA ALA A 229 -4.34 17.47 -5.15
C ALA A 229 -5.21 16.25 -5.53
N LEU A 230 -6.35 16.06 -4.85
CA LEU A 230 -7.31 15.01 -5.19
C LEU A 230 -7.94 15.22 -6.55
N TYR A 231 -8.32 16.45 -6.88
CA TYR A 231 -8.84 16.79 -8.20
C TYR A 231 -7.86 16.37 -9.30
N ARG A 232 -6.59 16.77 -9.20
CA ARG A 232 -5.55 16.40 -10.18
C ARG A 232 -5.32 14.89 -10.27
N LEU A 233 -5.30 14.21 -9.13
CA LEU A 233 -5.19 12.74 -9.10
C LEU A 233 -6.37 12.08 -9.82
N ASN A 234 -7.58 12.59 -9.61
CA ASN A 234 -8.79 12.09 -10.27
C ASN A 234 -8.80 12.35 -11.78
N GLN A 235 -8.13 13.40 -12.28
CA GLN A 235 -8.02 13.62 -13.72
C GLN A 235 -7.20 12.52 -14.43
N ILE A 236 -6.15 12.02 -13.77
CA ILE A 236 -5.29 10.97 -14.33
C ILE A 236 -5.75 9.56 -13.99
N CYS A 237 -6.76 9.40 -13.12
CA CYS A 237 -7.24 8.10 -12.65
C CYS A 237 -8.68 7.85 -13.12
N ALA A 238 -8.94 6.67 -13.67
CA ALA A 238 -10.29 6.19 -13.96
C ALA A 238 -10.52 4.84 -13.29
N PHE A 239 -11.68 4.67 -12.66
CA PHE A 239 -12.07 3.36 -12.13
C PHE A 239 -12.73 2.57 -13.26
N SER A 240 -12.22 1.37 -13.50
CA SER A 240 -12.80 0.43 -14.45
C SER A 240 -13.19 -0.85 -13.72
N LEU A 241 -14.22 -1.51 -14.23
CA LEU A 241 -14.73 -2.75 -13.68
C LEU A 241 -14.55 -3.85 -14.72
N PRO A 242 -13.61 -4.79 -14.51
CA PRO A 242 -13.41 -5.92 -15.40
C PRO A 242 -14.69 -6.76 -15.57
N ASP A 243 -14.87 -7.38 -16.73
CA ASP A 243 -16.10 -8.14 -17.02
C ASP A 243 -16.32 -9.29 -16.05
N ASP A 244 -15.26 -9.95 -15.60
CA ASP A 244 -15.34 -11.01 -14.59
C ASP A 244 -15.71 -10.48 -13.20
N ALA A 245 -15.35 -9.24 -12.87
CA ALA A 245 -15.75 -8.58 -11.64
C ALA A 245 -17.23 -8.13 -11.66
N LYS A 246 -17.76 -7.74 -12.84
CA LYS A 246 -19.18 -7.36 -13.01
C LYS A 246 -20.12 -8.48 -12.61
N GLU A 247 -19.81 -9.72 -12.99
CA GLU A 247 -20.61 -10.89 -12.61
C GLU A 247 -20.63 -11.07 -11.09
N GLN A 248 -19.48 -10.92 -10.43
CA GLN A 248 -19.39 -11.09 -8.98
C GLN A 248 -20.10 -9.99 -8.19
N ILE A 249 -20.03 -8.76 -8.68
CA ILE A 249 -20.78 -7.65 -8.10
C ILE A 249 -22.28 -7.90 -8.23
N ARG A 250 -22.78 -8.42 -9.36
CA ARG A 250 -24.21 -8.75 -9.49
C ARG A 250 -24.64 -9.79 -8.47
N ASP A 251 -23.83 -10.84 -8.29
CA ASP A 251 -24.08 -11.87 -7.27
C ASP A 251 -24.11 -11.25 -5.86
N MET A 252 -23.13 -10.41 -5.53
CA MET A 252 -23.07 -9.73 -4.24
C MET A 252 -24.27 -8.80 -4.01
N LEU A 253 -24.65 -8.02 -5.02
CA LEU A 253 -25.81 -7.13 -4.97
C LEU A 253 -27.12 -7.89 -4.82
N SER A 254 -27.24 -9.09 -5.41
CA SER A 254 -28.43 -9.92 -5.24
C SER A 254 -28.64 -10.44 -3.81
N LEU A 255 -27.59 -10.40 -2.99
CA LEU A 255 -27.59 -10.81 -1.59
C LEU A 255 -27.65 -9.63 -0.61
N SER A 256 -27.55 -8.41 -1.13
CA SER A 256 -27.54 -7.20 -0.33
C SER A 256 -28.90 -6.52 -0.42
N ASP A 257 -29.44 -6.14 0.74
CA ASP A 257 -30.64 -5.28 0.81
C ASP A 257 -30.29 -3.79 0.59
N SER A 258 -29.02 -3.46 0.37
CA SER A 258 -28.53 -2.09 0.18
C SER A 258 -28.68 -1.62 -1.26
N ASP A 259 -28.74 -0.30 -1.45
CA ASP A 259 -28.76 0.30 -2.79
C ASP A 259 -27.47 -0.06 -3.56
N PRO A 260 -27.57 -0.58 -4.80
CA PRO A 260 -26.41 -0.94 -5.60
C PRO A 260 -25.39 0.18 -5.78
N ASN A 261 -25.84 1.43 -5.93
CA ASN A 261 -24.91 2.54 -6.11
C ASN A 261 -24.16 2.85 -4.82
N GLU A 262 -24.81 2.72 -3.67
CA GLU A 262 -24.17 2.85 -2.36
C GLU A 262 -23.09 1.77 -2.13
N VAL A 263 -23.40 0.52 -2.49
CA VAL A 263 -22.43 -0.59 -2.40
C VAL A 263 -21.23 -0.35 -3.31
N LEU A 264 -21.46 0.05 -4.57
CA LEU A 264 -20.39 0.37 -5.50
C LEU A 264 -19.56 1.57 -5.05
N ALA A 265 -20.20 2.61 -4.52
CA ALA A 265 -19.52 3.78 -3.99
C ALA A 265 -18.66 3.44 -2.76
N THR A 266 -19.13 2.51 -1.92
CA THR A 266 -18.38 2.02 -0.76
C THR A 266 -17.14 1.23 -1.19
N LEU A 267 -17.32 0.27 -2.11
CA LEU A 267 -16.20 -0.51 -2.68
C LEU A 267 -15.16 0.37 -3.40
N ARG A 268 -15.61 1.45 -4.03
CA ARG A 268 -14.71 2.44 -4.64
C ARG A 268 -13.96 3.24 -3.58
N GLY A 269 -14.63 3.63 -2.49
CA GLY A 269 -14.02 4.38 -1.39
C GLY A 269 -12.87 3.64 -0.71
N ASP A 270 -12.92 2.30 -0.66
CA ASP A 270 -11.82 1.47 -0.13
C ASP A 270 -10.50 1.62 -0.89
N LEU A 271 -10.55 2.16 -2.11
CA LEU A 271 -9.39 2.39 -2.97
C LEU A 271 -8.80 3.80 -2.84
N ASP A 272 -9.39 4.64 -2.01
CA ASP A 272 -8.96 6.01 -1.89
C ASP A 272 -7.52 6.12 -1.37
N GLY A 273 -6.71 6.79 -2.18
CA GLY A 273 -5.29 6.95 -1.96
C GLY A 273 -4.42 5.79 -2.47
N GLU A 274 -4.97 4.59 -2.77
CA GLU A 274 -4.20 3.40 -3.20
C GLU A 274 -3.27 3.68 -4.39
N VAL A 275 -3.67 4.57 -5.28
CA VAL A 275 -2.81 5.07 -6.37
C VAL A 275 -1.53 5.74 -5.84
N ILE A 276 -1.65 6.63 -4.86
CA ILE A 276 -0.52 7.33 -4.27
C ILE A 276 0.42 6.33 -3.61
N TYR A 277 -0.12 5.34 -2.87
CA TYR A 277 0.68 4.28 -2.24
C TYR A 277 1.44 3.46 -3.29
N GLY A 278 0.74 3.01 -4.32
CA GLY A 278 1.31 2.20 -5.39
C GLY A 278 2.44 2.94 -6.12
N ILE A 279 2.20 4.19 -6.51
CA ILE A 279 3.21 5.04 -7.16
C ILE A 279 4.37 5.32 -6.21
N ALA A 280 4.12 5.64 -4.94
CA ALA A 280 5.17 5.98 -4.00
C ALA A 280 6.09 4.79 -3.69
N MET A 281 5.52 3.60 -3.49
CA MET A 281 6.30 2.37 -3.31
C MET A 281 7.06 2.01 -4.59
N ALA A 282 6.43 2.14 -5.76
CA ALA A 282 7.11 1.90 -7.04
C ALA A 282 8.22 2.92 -7.32
N ALA A 283 8.09 4.16 -6.85
CA ALA A 283 9.12 5.19 -6.93
C ALA A 283 10.34 4.87 -6.07
N VAL A 284 10.11 4.28 -4.89
CA VAL A 284 11.21 3.72 -4.09
C VAL A 284 11.94 2.70 -4.95
N MET A 285 11.29 1.72 -5.58
CA MET A 285 11.96 0.71 -6.42
C MET A 285 12.85 1.25 -7.55
N GLU A 286 12.67 2.50 -7.98
CA GLU A 286 13.50 3.17 -8.99
C GLU A 286 14.76 3.83 -8.42
N LEU A 287 14.94 3.84 -7.10
CA LEU A 287 16.10 4.44 -6.44
C LEU A 287 17.37 3.62 -6.69
N GLU A 288 18.45 4.33 -6.96
CA GLU A 288 19.78 3.74 -7.06
C GLU A 288 20.25 3.22 -5.69
N GLY A 289 20.74 1.97 -5.64
CA GLY A 289 21.31 1.39 -4.42
C GLY A 289 20.29 0.81 -3.43
N ILE A 290 19.07 0.51 -3.87
CA ILE A 290 18.14 -0.27 -3.03
C ILE A 290 18.67 -1.67 -2.76
N ASP A 291 18.60 -2.06 -1.49
CA ASP A 291 18.82 -3.43 -1.09
C ASP A 291 17.51 -4.22 -1.23
N VAL A 292 17.48 -5.10 -2.23
CA VAL A 292 16.43 -6.10 -2.39
C VAL A 292 17.00 -7.45 -1.98
N ALA A 293 16.75 -7.84 -0.75
CA ALA A 293 17.12 -9.17 -0.27
C ALA A 293 16.14 -10.21 -0.81
N SER A 294 16.62 -11.40 -1.17
CA SER A 294 15.72 -12.55 -1.36
C SER A 294 15.03 -12.85 -0.03
N GLY A 295 13.69 -12.89 -0.02
CA GLY A 295 12.91 -13.01 1.20
C GLY A 295 13.29 -14.23 2.06
N PRO A 296 12.94 -14.21 3.37
CA PRO A 296 13.31 -15.27 4.27
C PRO A 296 12.74 -16.59 3.74
N LYS A 297 13.64 -17.52 3.38
CA LYS A 297 13.25 -18.88 3.03
C LYS A 297 12.39 -19.41 4.19
N PRO A 298 11.16 -19.90 3.95
CA PRO A 298 10.37 -20.48 5.02
C PRO A 298 11.23 -21.55 5.68
N SER A 299 11.47 -21.39 6.98
CA SER A 299 12.31 -22.28 7.77
C SER A 299 11.76 -23.68 7.63
N ARG A 300 12.38 -24.49 6.77
CA ARG A 300 12.19 -25.93 6.80
C ARG A 300 12.61 -26.34 8.20
N SER A 301 11.63 -26.92 8.89
CA SER A 301 11.77 -27.67 10.13
C SER A 301 13.18 -28.22 10.31
N ARG A 302 13.78 -27.95 11.48
CA ARG A 302 15.00 -28.58 11.94
C ARG A 302 14.85 -30.10 11.78
N ASP A 303 15.49 -30.66 10.76
CA ASP A 303 15.84 -32.07 10.77
C ASP A 303 17.25 -32.27 10.22
N THR A 304 18.09 -32.69 11.16
CA THR A 304 19.31 -33.51 11.06
C THR A 304 20.43 -33.13 10.06
N ARG A 305 21.56 -32.70 10.66
CA ARG A 305 22.97 -32.92 10.27
C ARG A 305 23.22 -33.63 8.93
N ARG A 306 23.85 -32.93 7.97
CA ARG A 306 25.04 -33.45 7.27
C ARG A 306 25.86 -32.35 6.56
N LYS A 307 27.18 -32.52 6.62
CA LYS A 307 28.24 -31.62 6.16
C LYS A 307 28.43 -31.64 4.63
N LYS A 308 28.87 -30.48 4.12
CA LYS A 308 29.73 -30.21 2.94
C LYS A 308 29.25 -30.68 1.55
N GLN A 309 29.03 -29.73 0.64
CA GLN A 309 29.98 -29.32 -0.42
C GLN A 309 29.38 -28.19 -1.26
N SER A 310 30.14 -27.11 -1.44
CA SER A 310 29.85 -26.02 -2.38
C SER A 310 30.09 -26.49 -3.81
N ARG A 311 29.05 -26.48 -4.65
CA ARG A 311 29.14 -26.52 -6.11
C ARG A 311 28.34 -25.35 -6.72
N PRO A 312 28.71 -24.88 -7.92
CA PRO A 312 28.16 -23.66 -8.50
C PRO A 312 26.72 -23.85 -9.00
N ARG A 313 25.96 -22.76 -8.91
CA ARG A 313 24.53 -22.66 -9.25
C ARG A 313 24.26 -23.05 -10.71
N VAL A 314 23.57 -24.16 -10.90
CA VAL A 314 22.74 -24.38 -12.09
C VAL A 314 21.35 -23.85 -11.75
N ARG A 315 20.88 -22.93 -12.59
CA ARG A 315 19.60 -22.23 -12.51
C ARG A 315 18.53 -23.19 -13.01
N ASP A 316 18.13 -24.13 -12.17
CA ASP A 316 16.99 -25.02 -12.45
C ASP A 316 15.77 -24.66 -11.61
N GLN A 317 14.65 -24.67 -12.32
CA GLN A 317 13.30 -24.31 -11.92
C GLN A 317 12.86 -24.95 -10.59
N ALA A 318 12.56 -24.13 -9.57
CA ALA A 318 11.81 -24.57 -8.39
C ALA A 318 11.01 -23.41 -7.74
N GLY A 319 9.72 -23.32 -8.10
CA GLY A 319 8.61 -23.11 -7.16
C GLY A 319 8.59 -21.90 -6.21
N GLY A 320 8.37 -20.70 -6.76
CA GLY A 320 7.42 -19.66 -6.30
C GLY A 320 7.47 -19.00 -4.91
N SER A 321 8.18 -19.49 -3.90
CA SER A 321 8.51 -18.68 -2.70
C SER A 321 9.82 -17.91 -2.84
N ASP A 322 10.69 -18.34 -3.76
CA ASP A 322 12.00 -17.73 -4.02
C ASP A 322 11.90 -16.44 -4.86
N LYS A 323 10.69 -16.05 -5.30
CA LYS A 323 10.42 -14.83 -6.08
C LYS A 323 10.15 -13.58 -5.22
N LEU A 324 9.89 -13.72 -3.92
CA LEU A 324 9.57 -12.56 -3.08
C LEU A 324 10.83 -11.78 -2.68
N GLY A 325 10.99 -10.58 -3.21
CA GLY A 325 12.00 -9.62 -2.76
C GLY A 325 11.56 -8.87 -1.51
N VAL A 326 12.46 -8.70 -0.55
CA VAL A 326 12.25 -7.83 0.62
C VAL A 326 12.98 -6.53 0.36
N VAL A 327 12.22 -5.44 0.30
CA VAL A 327 12.71 -4.09 0.01
C VAL A 327 12.96 -3.39 1.32
N SER A 328 14.21 -2.98 1.53
CA SER A 328 14.64 -2.24 2.70
C SER A 328 15.53 -1.07 2.28
N LEU A 329 15.59 -0.05 3.13
CA LEU A 329 16.56 1.03 2.99
C LEU A 329 17.40 1.12 4.25
N ASP A 330 18.70 1.35 4.06
CA ASP A 330 19.63 1.60 5.15
C ASP A 330 19.41 3.01 5.71
N ILE A 331 18.50 3.11 6.66
CA ILE A 331 18.18 4.34 7.40
C ILE A 331 18.45 4.05 8.88
N ASP A 332 19.14 4.98 9.55
CA ASP A 332 19.43 4.89 10.98
C ASP A 332 18.14 4.59 11.78
N PRO A 333 18.03 3.42 12.44
CA PRO A 333 16.83 3.03 13.18
C PRO A 333 16.43 4.04 14.26
N LYS A 334 17.41 4.73 14.87
CA LYS A 334 17.13 5.76 15.88
C LYS A 334 16.49 7.00 15.28
N LEU A 335 16.88 7.34 14.06
CA LEU A 335 16.30 8.46 13.32
C LEU A 335 14.88 8.13 12.85
N VAL A 336 14.65 6.88 12.42
CA VAL A 336 13.32 6.34 12.13
C VAL A 336 12.41 6.42 13.36
N GLU A 337 12.88 5.95 14.51
CA GLU A 337 12.12 5.98 15.76
C GLU A 337 11.77 7.42 16.17
N TYR A 338 12.73 8.35 16.09
CA TYR A 338 12.52 9.76 16.43
C TYR A 338 11.51 10.46 15.51
N ILE A 339 11.68 10.32 14.19
CA ILE A 339 10.86 11.05 13.21
C ILE A 339 9.41 10.52 13.18
N TYR A 340 9.21 9.21 13.33
CA TYR A 340 7.92 8.58 13.05
C TYR A 340 7.16 8.05 14.27
N ASN A 341 7.83 7.75 15.39
CA ASN A 341 7.15 7.42 16.64
C ASN A 341 6.93 8.65 17.53
N GLY A 342 7.20 9.85 17.01
CA GLY A 342 7.10 11.08 17.79
C GLY A 342 8.02 11.05 18.99
N GLY A 343 9.19 10.40 18.85
CA GLY A 343 10.19 10.26 19.90
C GLY A 343 10.66 11.63 20.35
N ALA A 344 9.93 12.22 21.29
CA ALA A 344 10.46 13.29 22.09
C ALA A 344 11.66 12.68 22.81
N LEU A 345 12.87 13.13 22.47
CA LEU A 345 13.88 13.26 23.49
C LEU A 345 13.33 14.29 24.49
N THR A 346 12.40 13.87 25.35
CA THR A 346 12.15 14.44 26.70
C THR A 346 13.35 14.14 27.60
N HIS A 347 14.55 14.40 27.08
CA HIS A 347 15.73 14.62 27.87
C HIS A 347 16.15 16.07 27.61
N GLY A 348 15.54 16.97 28.39
CA GLY A 348 16.01 18.34 28.59
C GLY A 348 15.12 19.46 28.06
N ARG A 349 13.78 19.32 28.07
CA ARG A 349 12.89 20.48 27.83
C ARG A 349 12.31 21.12 29.10
N ASP A 350 12.56 20.55 30.28
CA ASP A 350 11.93 21.03 31.52
C ASP A 350 12.80 21.91 32.43
N ASP A 351 14.08 22.17 32.13
CA ASP A 351 14.89 23.09 32.95
C ASP A 351 15.87 23.93 32.11
N MET A 352 15.37 24.67 31.11
CA MET A 352 16.17 25.72 30.49
C MET A 352 15.60 27.09 30.87
N PRO A 353 16.25 27.84 31.79
CA PRO A 353 15.79 29.17 32.17
C PRO A 353 15.68 30.03 30.92
N GLN A 354 14.57 30.75 30.80
CA GLN A 354 14.38 31.77 29.78
C GLN A 354 15.46 32.85 29.96
N SER A 355 16.61 32.69 29.32
CA SER A 355 17.62 33.75 29.30
C SER A 355 17.08 34.90 28.46
N THR A 356 16.88 36.03 29.12
CA THR A 356 16.39 37.31 28.58
C THR A 356 17.43 38.07 27.73
N ASP A 357 18.60 37.50 27.47
CA ASP A 357 19.65 38.16 26.69
C ASP A 357 19.67 37.74 25.21
N GLY A 358 19.62 38.74 24.33
CA GLY A 358 19.57 38.67 22.87
C GLY A 358 20.79 38.07 22.16
N LYS A 359 21.42 37.03 22.73
CA LYS A 359 22.42 36.22 22.01
C LYS A 359 21.67 35.27 21.08
N ARG A 360 21.87 35.43 19.77
CA ARG A 360 21.36 34.53 18.72
C ARG A 360 21.63 33.08 19.12
N ARG A 361 20.57 32.35 19.51
CA ARG A 361 20.63 30.92 19.84
C ARG A 361 21.26 30.20 18.65
N SER A 362 22.36 29.48 18.89
CA SER A 362 22.97 28.59 17.90
C SER A 362 21.88 27.65 17.36
N PRO A 363 21.85 27.35 16.04
CA PRO A 363 20.76 26.56 15.47
C PRO A 363 20.71 25.18 16.15
N ILE A 364 19.60 24.96 16.88
CA ILE A 364 19.27 23.70 17.54
C ILE A 364 19.33 22.58 16.50
N ALA A 365 19.99 21.47 16.87
CA ALA A 365 20.02 20.28 16.04
C ALA A 365 18.58 19.76 15.85
N HIS A 366 18.11 19.75 14.60
CA HIS A 366 16.79 19.23 14.24
C HIS A 366 16.95 18.16 13.15
N PRO A 367 16.09 17.13 13.14
CA PRO A 367 16.12 16.15 12.08
C PRO A 367 15.55 16.75 10.80
N VAL A 368 16.12 16.36 9.68
CA VAL A 368 15.62 16.64 8.34
C VAL A 368 15.10 15.31 7.79
N LYS A 369 13.80 15.27 7.47
CA LYS A 369 13.17 14.11 6.85
C LYS A 369 13.82 13.79 5.49
N GLY A 370 13.83 12.51 5.16
CA GLY A 370 14.21 12.08 3.83
C GLY A 370 13.11 12.46 2.83
N HIS A 371 13.37 12.24 1.55
CA HIS A 371 12.31 12.17 0.54
C HIS A 371 12.90 11.76 -0.81
N PRO A 372 12.14 10.99 -1.62
CA PRO A 372 12.44 10.83 -3.03
C PRO A 372 12.18 12.15 -3.79
N PHE A 373 13.00 12.43 -4.79
CA PHE A 373 12.84 13.57 -5.69
C PHE A 373 13.38 13.24 -7.07
N THR A 374 12.88 13.92 -8.10
CA THR A 374 13.39 13.83 -9.46
C THR A 374 14.53 14.83 -9.68
N THR A 375 15.65 14.37 -10.22
CA THR A 375 16.78 15.24 -10.61
C THR A 375 16.48 15.94 -11.94
N ARG A 376 17.33 16.91 -12.32
CA ARG A 376 17.26 17.52 -13.67
C ARG A 376 17.51 16.52 -14.80
N SER A 377 18.16 15.39 -14.53
CA SER A 377 18.33 14.30 -15.50
C SER A 377 17.12 13.37 -15.58
N GLY A 378 16.09 13.58 -14.76
CA GLY A 378 14.89 12.74 -14.71
C GLY A 378 15.07 11.44 -13.91
N GLU A 379 16.15 11.29 -13.14
CA GLU A 379 16.36 10.17 -12.23
C GLU A 379 15.63 10.40 -10.91
N ILE A 380 15.10 9.34 -10.31
CA ILE A 380 14.57 9.39 -8.95
C ILE A 380 15.73 9.13 -7.98
N ARG A 381 15.97 10.06 -7.07
CA ARG A 381 16.97 9.91 -6.00
C ARG A 381 16.35 10.11 -4.64
N TYR A 382 16.93 9.45 -3.64
CA TYR A 382 16.50 9.58 -2.26
C TYR A 382 17.46 10.46 -1.49
N ARG A 383 16.92 11.53 -0.89
CA ARG A 383 17.66 12.29 0.10
C ARG A 383 17.59 11.54 1.42
N VAL A 384 18.72 11.03 1.88
CA VAL A 384 18.81 10.32 3.16
C VAL A 384 18.46 11.27 4.32
N PRO A 385 17.60 10.84 5.26
CA PRO A 385 17.34 11.58 6.50
C PRO A 385 18.65 11.88 7.24
N HIS A 386 18.80 13.08 7.80
CA HIS A 386 20.00 13.49 8.53
C HIS A 386 19.66 14.55 9.57
N TRP A 387 20.56 14.75 10.53
CA TRP A 387 20.48 15.85 11.48
C TRP A 387 21.08 17.13 10.87
N ARG A 388 20.50 18.29 11.16
CA ARG A 388 21.03 19.61 10.77
C ARG A 388 21.18 20.50 12.00
N GLY A 389 22.33 21.14 12.17
CA GLY A 389 22.62 22.07 13.29
C GLY A 389 24.06 21.96 13.80
N LYS A 390 24.54 22.94 14.59
CA LYS A 390 25.95 23.02 15.03
C LYS A 390 26.34 22.01 16.13
N ASP A 391 25.38 21.47 16.88
CA ASP A 391 25.62 20.59 18.05
C ASP A 391 25.67 19.08 17.75
N LEU A 392 25.87 18.71 16.49
CA LEU A 392 25.95 17.31 16.05
C LEU A 392 27.10 16.52 16.71
N ARG A 393 28.27 17.16 16.90
CA ARG A 393 29.48 16.48 17.42
C ARG A 393 29.38 16.09 18.90
N LYS A 394 28.67 16.88 19.73
CA LYS A 394 28.47 16.58 21.17
C LYS A 394 27.43 15.48 21.41
N ARG A 395 26.46 15.33 20.50
CA ARG A 395 25.41 14.29 20.61
C ARG A 395 25.85 12.94 20.05
N ILE A 396 26.70 12.91 19.02
CA ILE A 396 27.27 11.64 18.53
C ILE A 396 28.25 11.04 19.55
N SER A 397 28.98 11.88 20.31
CA SER A 397 29.91 11.40 21.34
C SER A 397 29.25 10.80 22.59
N SER A 398 27.97 11.08 22.86
CA SER A 398 27.24 10.49 23.99
C SER A 398 26.51 9.18 23.64
N VAL A 399 26.71 8.66 22.42
CA VAL A 399 26.00 7.49 21.88
C VAL A 399 26.98 6.37 21.47
N ARG A 400 28.28 6.52 21.78
CA ARG A 400 29.26 5.43 21.70
C ARG A 400 29.43 4.73 23.03
#